data_AF-A0A660NG43-F1
#
_entry.id   AF-A0A660NG43-F1
#
_cell.length_a   1.000
_cell.length_b   1.000
_cell.length_c   1.000
_cell.angle_alpha   90.00
_cell.angle_beta   90.00
_cell.angle_gamma   90.00
#
_symmetry.space_group_name_H-M   'P 1'
#
loop_
_entity.id
_entity.type
_entity.pdbx_description
1 polymer ?
#
loop_
_entity_poly.entity_id
_entity_poly.type
_entity_poly.pdbx_seq_one_letter_code
_entity_poly.pdbx_strand_id
1 'polypeptide(L)'
;MKMTRLIPLVAVLALLGCGKSEVQKVAEPKVASDVAVNDTRPVYNVYFDINGIAPFVMADADNRPSGFGIDLVTAIGDKQGFRPNFIPHDFTGMLE
;
A
#
# COMPACT_ATOMS: atom_id res chain seq x y z
N MET A 1 -31.62 -12.54 49.15
CA MET A 1 -31.44 -11.51 48.11
C MET A 1 -30.28 -10.60 48.49
N LYS A 2 -29.13 -10.73 47.82
CA LYS A 2 -28.13 -9.67 47.59
C LYS A 2 -27.13 -10.22 46.56
N MET A 3 -27.23 -9.65 45.37
CA MET A 3 -26.53 -9.97 44.14
C MET A 3 -25.18 -9.22 44.11
N THR A 4 -24.27 -9.68 43.25
CA THR A 4 -22.96 -9.08 42.89
C THR A 4 -21.87 -9.30 43.94
N ARG A 5 -20.74 -9.96 43.66
CA ARG A 5 -19.70 -9.55 42.70
C ARG A 5 -18.87 -10.77 42.25
N LEU A 6 -19.06 -11.22 41.02
CA LEU A 6 -18.25 -12.24 40.34
C LEU A 6 -17.59 -11.61 39.10
N ILE A 7 -16.71 -10.62 39.29
CA ILE A 7 -15.95 -10.02 38.19
C ILE A 7 -14.59 -9.55 38.72
N PRO A 8 -13.61 -10.44 38.93
CA PRO A 8 -12.27 -10.10 38.44
C PRO A 8 -11.46 -11.34 38.05
N LEU A 9 -11.92 -12.15 37.09
CA LEU A 9 -11.15 -13.33 36.65
C LEU A 9 -11.10 -13.55 35.13
N VAL A 10 -11.36 -12.52 34.33
CA VAL A 10 -11.37 -12.65 32.85
C VAL A 10 -10.31 -11.75 32.17
N ALA A 11 -9.62 -10.88 32.90
CA ALA A 11 -8.69 -9.92 32.29
C ALA A 11 -7.26 -10.44 32.03
N VAL A 12 -6.88 -11.63 32.50
CA VAL A 12 -5.48 -12.11 32.44
C VAL A 12 -5.19 -13.05 31.27
N LEU A 13 -6.20 -13.53 30.53
CA LEU A 13 -5.97 -14.49 29.44
C LEU A 13 -5.66 -13.86 28.06
N ALA A 14 -5.63 -12.53 27.93
CA ALA A 14 -5.51 -11.87 26.63
C ALA A 14 -4.06 -11.63 26.13
N LEU A 15 -3.02 -11.98 26.89
CA LEU A 15 -1.63 -11.61 26.57
C LEU A 15 -0.74 -12.76 26.02
N LEU A 16 -1.30 -13.96 25.80
CA LEU A 16 -0.54 -15.12 25.27
C LEU A 16 -0.81 -15.41 23.78
N GLY A 17 -1.45 -14.47 23.07
CA GLY A 17 -1.91 -14.65 21.69
C GLY A 17 -1.01 -14.11 20.57
N CYS A 18 0.23 -13.66 20.84
CA CYS A 18 1.18 -13.31 19.77
C CYS A 18 1.75 -14.59 19.12
N GLY A 19 0.90 -15.25 18.36
CA GLY A 19 1.23 -16.38 17.52
C GLY A 19 2.10 -15.95 16.34
N LYS A 20 3.24 -16.65 16.22
CA LYS A 20 3.91 -17.05 14.98
C LYS A 20 3.76 -16.10 13.79
N SER A 21 4.79 -15.29 13.56
CA SER A 21 5.05 -14.69 12.25
C SER A 21 5.44 -15.79 11.27
N GLU A 22 4.47 -16.37 10.58
CA GLU A 22 4.73 -17.05 9.32
C GLU A 22 5.09 -15.98 8.28
N VAL A 23 6.27 -16.14 7.66
CA VAL A 23 6.71 -15.32 6.54
C VAL A 23 5.77 -15.61 5.37
N GLN A 24 4.74 -14.77 5.23
CA GLN A 24 3.84 -14.79 4.10
C GLN A 24 4.67 -14.44 2.86
N LYS A 25 4.84 -15.41 1.96
CA LYS A 25 5.39 -15.16 0.61
C LYS A 25 4.54 -14.06 0.00
N VAL A 26 5.14 -12.89 -0.19
CA VAL A 26 4.55 -11.76 -0.90
C VAL A 26 4.16 -12.26 -2.28
N ALA A 27 2.85 -12.33 -2.54
CA ALA A 27 2.35 -12.57 -3.88
C ALA A 27 2.80 -11.40 -4.76
N GLU A 28 3.22 -11.72 -5.99
CA GLU A 28 3.60 -10.75 -7.01
C GLU A 28 2.57 -9.60 -7.07
N PRO A 29 3.00 -8.32 -7.13
CA PRO A 29 2.07 -7.21 -7.10
C PRO A 29 1.09 -7.33 -8.27
N LYS A 30 -0.21 -7.47 -7.95
CA LYS A 30 -1.25 -7.49 -8.96
C LYS A 30 -1.39 -6.09 -9.55
N VAL A 31 -0.84 -5.91 -10.74
CA VAL A 31 -0.89 -4.68 -11.52
C VAL A 31 -2.35 -4.25 -11.71
N ALA A 32 -2.71 -3.10 -11.14
CA ALA A 32 -3.96 -2.41 -11.45
C ALA A 32 -3.73 -1.55 -12.69
N SER A 33 -3.82 -2.14 -13.87
CA SER A 33 -3.90 -1.38 -15.12
C SER A 33 -4.72 -2.17 -16.13
N ASP A 34 -5.95 -1.72 -16.37
CA ASP A 34 -6.73 -2.12 -17.54
C ASP A 34 -6.07 -1.50 -18.78
N VAL A 35 -5.05 -2.18 -19.30
CA VAL A 35 -4.31 -1.74 -20.49
C VAL A 35 -5.08 -2.16 -21.73
N ALA A 36 -5.34 -1.20 -22.63
CA ALA A 36 -5.79 -1.50 -23.98
C ALA A 36 -4.78 -2.44 -24.66
N VAL A 37 -5.26 -3.58 -25.18
CA VAL A 37 -4.50 -4.74 -25.67
C VAL A 37 -3.44 -4.43 -26.75
N ASN A 38 -3.30 -3.17 -27.19
CA ASN A 38 -2.37 -2.76 -28.24
C ASN A 38 -1.60 -1.45 -27.97
N ASP A 39 -1.47 -1.01 -26.71
CA ASP A 39 -0.62 0.15 -26.40
C ASP A 39 0.87 -0.26 -26.35
N THR A 40 1.62 0.13 -27.38
CA THR A 40 3.04 -0.20 -27.59
C THR A 40 4.01 0.79 -26.94
N ARG A 41 3.52 1.78 -26.17
CA ARG A 41 4.40 2.75 -25.51
C ARG A 41 5.37 2.05 -24.55
N PRO A 42 6.63 2.51 -24.44
CA PRO A 42 7.56 2.02 -23.43
C PRO A 42 6.97 2.21 -22.03
N VAL A 43 7.28 1.27 -21.14
CA VAL A 43 6.85 1.28 -19.74
C VAL A 43 8.04 1.67 -18.87
N TYR A 44 7.88 2.67 -18.02
CA TYR A 44 8.88 3.09 -17.05
C TYR A 44 8.39 2.84 -15.62
N ASN A 45 9.22 2.17 -14.82
CA ASN A 45 8.93 1.98 -13.41
C ASN A 45 9.07 3.29 -12.65
N VAL A 46 8.05 3.64 -11.88
CA VAL A 46 8.01 4.82 -11.05
C VAL A 46 7.70 4.37 -9.63
N TYR A 47 8.67 4.54 -8.73
CA TYR A 47 8.47 4.19 -7.32
C TYR A 47 7.73 5.32 -6.62
N PHE A 48 6.79 4.97 -5.74
CA PHE A 48 6.08 5.92 -4.91
C PHE A 48 6.04 5.42 -3.46
N ASP A 49 6.00 6.37 -2.52
CA ASP A 49 5.97 6.03 -1.10
C ASP A 49 4.64 5.40 -0.72
N ILE A 50 4.67 4.15 -0.25
CA ILE A 50 3.50 3.42 0.21
C ILE A 50 2.90 4.05 1.49
N ASN A 51 3.71 4.71 2.30
CA ASN A 51 3.23 5.42 3.50
C ASN A 51 2.50 6.73 3.14
N GLY A 52 2.71 7.22 1.92
CA GLY A 52 2.05 8.38 1.36
C GLY A 52 2.50 9.70 2.00
N ILE A 53 2.33 10.77 1.22
CA ILE A 53 2.49 12.16 1.64
C ILE A 53 1.33 12.93 1.00
N ALA A 54 0.23 13.08 1.72
CA ALA A 54 -0.93 13.81 1.20
C ALA A 54 -0.61 15.30 1.00
N PRO A 55 -1.12 15.95 -0.07
CA PRO A 55 -1.98 15.40 -1.13
C PRO A 55 -1.20 14.89 -2.36
N PHE A 56 0.13 14.73 -2.24
CA PHE A 56 1.02 14.50 -3.38
C PHE A 56 1.08 13.04 -3.82
N VAL A 57 1.21 12.12 -2.87
CA VAL A 57 1.28 10.68 -3.11
C VAL A 57 0.45 9.98 -2.05
N MET A 58 -0.49 9.15 -2.47
CA MET A 58 -1.37 8.39 -1.60
C MET A 58 -1.55 7.00 -2.20
N ALA A 59 -1.85 6.01 -1.36
CA ALA A 59 -2.17 4.65 -1.77
C ALA A 59 -3.51 4.24 -1.18
N ASP A 60 -4.35 3.55 -1.94
CA ASP A 60 -5.49 2.84 -1.37
C ASP A 60 -5.07 1.48 -0.77
N ALA A 61 -6.04 0.75 -0.22
CA ALA A 61 -5.79 -0.56 0.40
C ALA A 61 -5.25 -1.63 -0.58
N ASP A 62 -5.38 -1.40 -1.90
CA ASP A 62 -4.90 -2.28 -2.96
C ASP A 62 -3.55 -1.80 -3.53
N ASN A 63 -2.88 -0.84 -2.86
CA ASN A 63 -1.66 -0.17 -3.32
C ASN A 63 -1.81 0.59 -4.64
N ARG A 64 -3.02 1.05 -4.98
CA ARG A 64 -3.23 1.88 -6.15
C ARG A 64 -2.84 3.32 -5.82
N PRO A 65 -1.91 3.92 -6.57
CA PRO A 65 -1.43 5.26 -6.28
C PRO A 65 -2.45 6.32 -6.72
N SER A 66 -2.52 7.41 -5.98
CA SER A 66 -3.24 8.63 -6.34
C SER A 66 -2.55 9.88 -5.78
N GLY A 67 -3.02 11.06 -6.20
CA GLY A 67 -2.51 12.34 -5.71
C GLY A 67 -1.74 13.13 -6.76
N PHE A 68 -1.39 14.37 -6.43
CA PHE A 68 -0.85 15.33 -7.38
C PHE A 68 0.41 14.86 -8.11
N GLY A 69 1.33 14.18 -7.41
CA GLY A 69 2.55 13.64 -8.00
C GLY A 69 2.28 12.50 -8.99
N ILE A 70 1.27 11.68 -8.70
CA ILE A 70 0.84 10.57 -9.57
C ILE A 70 0.20 11.12 -10.85
N ASP A 71 -0.68 12.11 -10.71
CA ASP A 71 -1.33 12.79 -11.84
C ASP A 71 -0.29 13.47 -12.75
N LEU A 72 0.70 14.14 -12.14
CA LEU A 72 1.76 14.81 -12.87
C LEU A 72 2.60 13.83 -13.70
N VAL A 73 3.03 12.72 -13.10
CA VAL A 73 3.84 11.70 -13.81
C VAL A 73 3.02 11.02 -14.90
N THR A 74 1.74 10.77 -14.66
CA THR A 74 0.82 10.23 -15.67
C THR A 74 0.70 11.18 -16.86
N ALA A 75 0.46 12.47 -16.62
CA ALA A 75 0.39 13.48 -17.67
C ALA A 75 1.71 13.63 -18.44
N ILE A 76 2.86 13.49 -17.76
CA ILE A 76 4.17 13.45 -18.42
C ILE A 76 4.27 12.24 -19.33
N GLY A 77 3.87 11.04 -18.86
CA GLY A 77 3.85 9.82 -19.67
C GLY A 77 3.00 9.97 -20.92
N ASP A 78 1.79 10.50 -20.79
CA ASP A 78 0.89 10.74 -21.92
C ASP A 78 1.47 11.74 -22.92
N LYS A 79 2.14 12.79 -22.43
CA LYS A 79 2.76 13.81 -23.31
C LYS A 79 4.05 13.34 -23.97
N GLN A 80 4.84 12.52 -23.30
CA GLN A 80 6.16 12.05 -23.76
C GLN A 80 6.10 10.69 -24.45
N GLY A 81 4.92 10.05 -24.50
CA GLY A 81 4.73 8.78 -25.19
C GLY A 81 5.23 7.56 -24.41
N PHE A 82 5.13 7.58 -23.08
CA PHE A 82 5.43 6.42 -22.24
C PHE A 82 4.32 6.13 -21.23
N ARG A 83 4.35 4.94 -20.63
CA ARG A 83 3.47 4.58 -19.52
C ARG A 83 4.23 4.47 -18.21
N PRO A 84 3.83 5.18 -17.14
CA PRO A 84 4.33 4.87 -15.81
C PRO A 84 3.76 3.54 -15.32
N ASN A 85 4.62 2.68 -14.82
CA ASN A 85 4.26 1.54 -13.98
C ASN A 85 4.60 1.90 -12.55
N PHE A 86 3.57 2.25 -11.77
CA PHE A 86 3.77 2.68 -10.41
C PHE A 86 3.98 1.49 -9.48
N ILE A 87 5.11 1.49 -8.77
CA ILE A 87 5.52 0.42 -7.87
C ILE A 87 5.54 0.98 -6.44
N PRO A 88 4.75 0.42 -5.51
CA PRO A 88 4.81 0.85 -4.12
C PRO A 88 6.19 0.52 -3.53
N HIS A 89 6.76 1.48 -2.80
CA HIS A 89 8.03 1.32 -2.11
C HIS A 89 7.99 2.01 -0.75
N ASP A 90 8.67 1.44 0.24
CA ASP A 90 8.84 2.08 1.55
C ASP A 90 10.17 2.82 1.56
N PHE A 91 10.10 4.16 1.60
CA PHE A 91 11.29 5.02 1.60
C PHE A 91 11.80 5.35 3.00
N THR A 92 11.22 4.77 4.05
CA THR A 92 11.66 4.97 5.44
C THR A 92 13.15 4.65 5.59
N GLY A 93 13.93 5.59 6.14
CA GLY A 93 15.36 5.40 6.38
C GLY A 93 16.27 5.47 5.15
N MET A 94 15.74 5.75 3.94
CA MET A 94 16.56 5.82 2.72
C MET A 94 17.40 7.12 2.64
N LEU A 95 16.96 8.18 3.29
CA LEU A 95 17.61 9.51 3.28
C LEU A 95 18.11 9.93 4.68
N GLU A 96 18.11 9.01 5.65
CA GLU A 96 18.62 9.24 7.01
C GLU A 96 20.15 9.09 7.11
#